data_AF-A0A9E4PKF1-F1
#
_entry.id   AF-A0A9E4PKF1-F1
#
_cell.length_a   1.000
_cell.length_b   1.000
_cell.length_c   1.000
_cell.angle_alpha   90.00
_cell.angle_beta   90.00
_cell.angle_gamma   90.00
#
_symmetry.space_group_name_H-M   'P 1'
#
loop_
_entity.id
_entity.type
_entity.pdbx_description
1 polymer ?
#
loop_
_entity_poly.entity_id
_entity_poly.type
_entity_poly.pdbx_seq_one_letter_code
_entity_poly.pdbx_strand_id
1 'polypeptide(L)' 'MGQRVEVHYVSVTTGGYDVFVWLGLESSERLGELLHTSIAAIDGVQRTESFVNLGIKKRTYGVPV' A
#
# COMPACT_ATOMS: atom_id res chain seq x y z
N MET A 1 -3.85 -18.23 -13.05
CA MET A 1 -4.19 -18.06 -11.62
C MET A 1 -4.05 -16.58 -11.31
N GLY A 2 -5.12 -15.91 -10.90
CA GLY A 2 -5.20 -14.45 -10.85
C GLY A 2 -4.41 -13.84 -9.69
N GLN A 3 -3.62 -12.82 -9.99
CA GLN A 3 -2.86 -12.02 -9.02
C GLN A 3 -3.85 -11.22 -8.16
N ARG A 4 -3.90 -11.48 -6.84
CA ARG A 4 -4.87 -10.85 -5.94
C ARG A 4 -4.16 -9.80 -5.09
N VAL A 5 -4.25 -8.54 -5.50
CA VAL A 5 -3.87 -7.40 -4.64
C VAL A 5 -5.08 -7.04 -3.81
N GLU A 6 -4.93 -7.06 -2.48
CA GLU A 6 -6.00 -6.68 -1.56
C GLU A 6 -5.66 -5.32 -0.95
N VAL A 7 -6.26 -4.25 -1.48
CA VAL A 7 -6.14 -2.91 -0.91
C VAL A 7 -7.13 -2.79 0.25
N HIS A 8 -6.61 -2.63 1.46
CA HIS A 8 -7.41 -2.51 2.68
C HIS A 8 -7.86 -1.08 2.94
N TYR A 9 -6.98 -0.10 2.70
CA TYR A 9 -7.28 1.31 2.96
C TYR A 9 -6.41 2.23 2.11
N VAL A 10 -6.98 3.37 1.71
CA VAL A 10 -6.28 4.47 1.05
C VAL A 10 -6.64 5.76 1.79
N SER A 11 -5.64 6.55 2.17
CA SER A 11 -5.82 7.89 2.71
C SER A 11 -5.07 8.93 1.90
N VAL A 12 -5.65 10.12 1.83
CA VAL A 12 -4.93 11.35 1.50
C VAL A 12 -4.43 11.95 2.81
N THR A 13 -3.18 12.41 2.85
CA THR A 13 -2.57 12.94 4.07
C THR A 13 -1.95 14.32 3.85
N THR A 14 -1.84 15.10 4.92
CA THR A 14 -1.14 16.38 4.93
C THR A 14 0.33 16.22 5.35
N GLY A 15 0.82 14.98 5.45
CA GLY A 15 2.17 14.66 5.93
C GLY A 15 3.22 14.68 4.81
N GLY A 16 4.33 13.98 5.03
CA GLY A 16 5.41 13.87 4.04
C GLY A 16 5.05 13.13 2.75
N TYR A 17 3.85 12.53 2.68
CA TYR A 17 3.31 11.84 1.51
C TYR A 17 1.87 12.27 1.28
N ASP A 18 1.51 12.55 0.03
CA ASP A 18 0.14 12.97 -0.32
C ASP A 18 -0.87 11.84 -0.14
N VAL A 19 -0.45 10.59 -0.41
CA VAL A 19 -1.32 9.39 -0.35
C VAL A 19 -0.61 8.27 0.41
N PHE A 20 -1.35 7.59 1.29
CA PHE A 20 -0.91 6.37 1.97
C PHE A 20 -1.85 5.22 1.63
N VAL A 21 -1.28 4.07 1.24
CA VAL A 21 -2.06 2.88 0.88
C VAL A 21 -1.63 1.72 1.77
N TRP A 22 -2.60 1.06 2.37
CA TRP A 22 -2.39 -0.19 3.10
C TRP A 22 -2.97 -1.35 2.30
N LEU A 23 -2.11 -2.31 1.94
CA LEU A 23 -2.46 -3.42 1.07
C LEU A 23 -1.77 -4.71 1.52
N GLY A 24 -2.39 -5.84 1.21
CA GLY A 24 -1.83 -7.17 1.36
C GLY A 24 -1.26 -7.69 0.04
N LEU A 25 -0.06 -8.29 0.11
CA LEU A 25 0.59 -8.98 -1.00
C LEU A 25 1.05 -10.36 -0.55
N GLU A 26 1.10 -11.29 -1.51
CA GLU A 26 1.47 -12.69 -1.25
C GLU A 26 2.99 -12.87 -1.06
N SER A 27 3.82 -11.96 -1.57
CA SER A 27 5.28 -12.01 -1.42
C SER A 27 5.99 -10.67 -1.66
N SER A 28 7.29 -10.63 -1.35
CA SER A 28 8.19 -9.50 -1.63
C SER A 28 8.39 -9.22 -3.11
N GLU A 29 8.43 -10.27 -3.94
CA GLU A 29 8.61 -10.16 -5.38
C GLU A 29 7.43 -9.41 -5.99
N ARG A 30 6.22 -9.70 -5.51
CA ARG A 30 5.00 -9.00 -5.91
C ARG A 30 4.99 -7.52 -5.51
N LEU A 31 5.63 -7.16 -4.41
CA LEU A 31 5.81 -5.74 -4.05
C LEU A 31 6.68 -5.02 -5.08
N GLY A 32 7.81 -5.62 -5.45
CA GLY A 32 8.69 -5.08 -6.49
C GLY A 32 7.95 -4.89 -7.82
N GLU A 33 7.22 -5.91 -8.27
CA GLU A 33 6.40 -5.82 -9.47
C GLU A 33 5.35 -4.71 -9.38
N LEU A 34 4.60 -4.63 -8.28
CA LEU A 34 3.58 -3.61 -8.07
C LEU A 34 4.18 -2.20 -8.17
N LEU A 35 5.31 -1.97 -7.50
CA LEU A 35 5.98 -0.66 -7.47
C LEU A 35 6.50 -0.27 -8.87
N HIS A 36 7.21 -1.18 -9.55
CA HIS A 36 7.87 -0.86 -10.82
C HIS A 36 6.97 -0.91 -12.03
N THR A 37 5.83 -1.60 -11.97
CA THR A 37 4.92 -1.74 -13.12
C THR A 37 3.63 -0.95 -12.94
N SER A 38 2.92 -1.18 -11.84
CA SER A 38 1.56 -0.65 -11.68
C SER A 38 1.60 0.76 -11.12
N ILE A 39 2.32 0.98 -10.01
CA ILE A 39 2.37 2.28 -9.34
C ILE A 39 3.21 3.28 -10.13
N ALA A 40 4.39 2.88 -10.63
CA ALA A 40 5.23 3.76 -11.44
C ALA A 40 4.60 4.18 -12.77
N ALA A 41 3.60 3.44 -13.27
CA ALA A 41 2.87 3.80 -14.49
C ALA A 41 1.73 4.80 -14.24
N ILE A 42 1.39 5.10 -12.98
CA ILE A 42 0.34 6.07 -12.66
C ILE A 42 0.87 7.48 -12.88
N ASP A 43 0.23 8.21 -13.79
CA ASP A 43 0.58 9.61 -14.05
C ASP A 43 0.45 10.47 -12.78
N GLY A 44 1.41 11.36 -12.56
CA GLY A 44 1.50 12.19 -11.36
C GLY A 44 2.15 11.53 -10.14
N VAL A 45 2.46 10.23 -10.15
CA VAL A 45 3.27 9.60 -9.09
C VAL A 45 4.72 10.03 -9.22
N GLN A 46 5.19 10.88 -8.30
CA GLN A 46 6.54 11.42 -8.34
C GLN A 46 7.55 10.57 -7.55
N ARG A 47 7.14 10.05 -6.39
CA ARG A 47 7.97 9.22 -5.51
C ARG A 47 7.09 8.23 -4.78
N THR A 48 7.67 7.09 -4.47
CA THR A 48 7.02 6.01 -3.70
C THR A 48 7.98 5.52 -2.63
N GLU A 49 7.46 5.30 -1.43
CA GLU A 49 8.18 4.59 -0.38
C GLU A 49 7.30 3.50 0.20
N SER A 50 7.90 2.36 0.56
CA SER A 50 7.18 1.17 1.02
C SER A 50 7.61 0.77 2.42
N PHE A 51 6.62 0.43 3.24
CA PHE A 51 6.83 0.00 4.62
C PHE A 51 6.28 -1.41 4.79
N VAL A 52 7.17 -2.38 5.04
CA VAL A 52 6.79 -3.77 5.27
C VAL A 52 6.35 -3.93 6.73
N ASN A 53 5.12 -4.42 6.94
CA ASN A 53 4.64 -4.73 8.28
C ASN A 53 5.34 -6.00 8.80
N LEU A 54 6.18 -5.87 9.83
CA LEU A 54 6.86 -6.99 10.47
C LEU A 54 6.00 -7.70 11.54
N GLY A 55 4.87 -7.10 11.91
CA GLY A 55 3.95 -7.65 12.89
C GLY A 55 2.88 -6.64 13.29
N ILE A 56 1.63 -7.12 13.36
CA ILE A 56 0.49 -6.32 13.79
C ILE A 56 0.42 -6.38 15.32
N LYS A 57 0.63 -5.24 15.99
CA LYS A 57 0.49 -5.14 17.46
C LYS A 57 -0.91 -4.70 17.88
N LYS A 58 -1.65 -4.03 16.99
CA LYS A 58 -3.06 -3.66 17.16
C LYS A 58 -3.69 -3.56 15.76
N ARG A 59 -4.80 -4.26 15.53
CA ARG A 59 -5.41 -4.39 14.19
C ARG A 59 -6.69 -3.56 14.02
N THR A 60 -7.47 -3.43 15.07
CA THR A 60 -8.77 -2.77 15.06
C THR A 60 -8.67 -1.39 15.71
N TYR A 61 -8.89 -0.36 14.90
CA TYR A 61 -9.41 0.90 15.42
C TYR A 61 -10.85 0.60 15.81
N GLY A 62 -11.16 0.64 17.10
CA GLY A 62 -12.55 0.63 17.59
C GLY A 62 -13.27 1.94 17.25
N VAL A 63 -13.16 2.39 16.01
CA VAL A 63 -13.84 3.56 15.47
C VAL A 63 -15.01 3.01 14.65
N PRO A 64 -16.27 3.24 15.08
CA PRO A 64 -17.43 2.85 14.29
C PRO A 64 -17.41 3.61 12.96
N VAL A 65 -17.76 2.92 11.88
CA VAL A 65 -18.11 3.56 10.59
C VAL A 65 -19.42 4.33 10.70
#